data_AF-A0A6N2BQN2-F1
#
_entry.id   AF-A0A6N2BQN2-F1
#
_cell.length_a   1.000
_cell.length_b   1.000
_cell.length_c   1.000
_cell.angle_alpha   90.00
_cell.angle_beta   90.00
_cell.angle_gamma   90.00
#
_symmetry.space_group_name_H-M   'P 1'
#
loop_
_entity.id
_entity.type
_entity.pdbx_description
1 polymer ?
#
loop_
_entity_poly.entity_id
_entity_poly.type
_entity_poly.pdbx_seq_one_letter_code
_entity_poly.pdbx_strand_id
1 'polypeptide(L)'
;IRDAAHIFGASFLRKFCKFKLLCKEANNSKYVAHVKKLLYRRMLFGTSDERFFLGTFYYNDKQGNIILQDAVKYRSTRRSAPSPMEQRVLCLILIPYSCRKTGHVDSSINELLYLRSLREQKS
;
A
#
# COMPACT_ATOMS: atom_id res chain seq x y z
N ILE A 1 -6.79 -2.55 -8.43
CA ILE A 1 -6.15 -2.62 -9.77
C ILE A 1 -6.95 -1.82 -10.77
N ARG A 2 -8.27 -2.05 -10.95
CA ARG A 2 -9.07 -1.30 -11.96
C ARG A 2 -8.94 0.23 -11.83
N ASP A 3 -9.07 0.78 -10.61
CA ASP A 3 -9.00 2.24 -10.41
C ASP A 3 -7.57 2.81 -10.49
N ALA A 4 -6.55 2.03 -10.07
CA ALA A 4 -5.16 2.46 -10.08
C ALA A 4 -4.52 2.36 -11.48
N ALA A 5 -4.96 1.40 -12.31
CA ALA A 5 -4.36 1.14 -13.62
C ALA A 5 -4.59 2.29 -14.60
N HIS A 6 -5.72 3.00 -14.44
CA HIS A 6 -6.03 4.22 -15.19
C HIS A 6 -5.02 5.34 -14.93
N ILE A 7 -4.47 5.39 -13.70
CA ILE A 7 -3.56 6.45 -13.26
C ILE A 7 -2.11 6.05 -13.52
N PHE A 8 -1.69 4.87 -13.08
CA PHE A 8 -0.27 4.48 -13.10
C PHE A 8 0.14 3.64 -14.32
N GLY A 9 -0.83 3.08 -15.06
CA GLY A 9 -0.58 2.08 -16.09
C GLY A 9 -0.24 0.69 -15.52
N ALA A 10 -0.49 -0.34 -16.34
CA ALA A 10 -0.31 -1.74 -15.93
C ALA A 10 1.17 -2.13 -15.74
N SER A 11 2.10 -1.50 -16.46
CA SER A 11 3.54 -1.74 -16.32
C SER A 11 4.07 -1.26 -14.97
N PHE A 12 3.66 -0.08 -14.52
CA PHE A 12 4.04 0.44 -13.20
C PHE A 12 3.49 -0.42 -12.08
N LEU A 13 2.19 -0.75 -12.15
CA LEU A 13 1.54 -1.54 -11.11
C LEU A 13 2.07 -2.98 -11.00
N ARG A 14 2.68 -3.53 -12.05
CA ARG A 14 3.32 -4.86 -12.00
C ARG A 14 4.48 -4.94 -11.02
N LYS A 15 5.09 -3.81 -10.65
CA LYS A 15 6.10 -3.74 -9.59
C LYS A 15 5.49 -3.92 -8.20
N PHE A 16 4.19 -3.65 -8.06
CA PHE A 16 3.52 -3.59 -6.77
C PHE A 16 2.56 -4.76 -6.59
N CYS A 17 2.88 -5.63 -5.66
CA CYS A 17 2.00 -6.73 -5.27
C CYS A 17 0.87 -6.22 -4.36
N LYS A 18 -0.37 -6.66 -4.61
CA LYS A 18 -1.50 -6.32 -3.73
C LYS A 18 -1.25 -6.92 -2.35
N PHE A 19 -1.24 -6.06 -1.34
CA PHE A 19 -1.03 -6.47 0.04
C PHE A 19 -2.18 -5.95 0.90
N LYS A 20 -2.88 -6.88 1.57
CA LYS A 20 -3.88 -6.49 2.57
C LYS A 20 -3.19 -6.46 3.91
N LEU A 21 -2.82 -5.27 4.38
CA LEU A 21 -2.36 -5.09 5.76
C LEU A 21 -3.58 -5.30 6.67
N LEU A 22 -3.73 -6.53 7.17
CA LEU A 22 -4.79 -6.89 8.10
C LEU A 22 -4.43 -6.35 9.48
N CYS A 23 -5.09 -5.28 9.91
CA CYS A 23 -5.02 -4.82 11.29
C CYS A 23 -6.38 -5.09 11.91
N LYS A 24 -6.48 -6.23 12.60
CA LYS A 24 -7.55 -6.46 13.57
C LYS A 24 -7.21 -7.44 14.70
N GLU A 25 -6.06 -8.12 14.66
CA GLU A 25 -5.61 -8.99 15.76
C GLU A 25 -4.14 -8.75 16.09
N ALA A 26 -3.89 -7.75 16.93
CA ALA A 26 -2.56 -7.39 17.44
C ALA A 26 -1.94 -8.45 18.37
N ASN A 27 -2.62 -9.58 18.63
CA ASN A 27 -2.18 -10.61 19.58
C ASN A 27 -1.46 -11.81 18.95
N ASN A 28 -1.28 -11.83 17.62
CA ASN A 28 -0.53 -12.90 16.97
C ASN A 28 0.88 -12.39 16.65
N SER A 29 1.89 -12.88 17.40
CA SER A 29 3.31 -12.56 17.25
C SER A 29 3.82 -12.69 15.80
N LYS A 30 3.21 -13.63 15.05
CA LYS A 30 3.43 -13.80 13.61
C LYS A 30 3.12 -12.54 12.82
N TYR A 31 2.03 -11.81 13.09
CA TYR A 31 1.68 -10.61 12.33
C TYR A 31 2.66 -9.47 12.52
N VAL A 32 3.09 -9.23 13.76
CA VAL A 32 4.09 -8.19 14.07
C VAL A 32 5.40 -8.48 13.34
N ALA A 33 5.82 -9.75 13.31
CA ALA A 33 7.00 -10.17 12.54
C ALA A 33 6.84 -9.91 11.03
N HIS A 34 5.64 -10.11 10.47
CA HIS A 34 5.38 -9.86 9.04
C HIS A 34 5.36 -8.38 8.69
N VAL A 35 4.67 -7.55 9.48
CA VAL A 35 4.63 -6.10 9.23
C VAL A 35 6.03 -5.51 9.33
N LYS A 36 6.86 -6.00 10.27
CA LYS A 36 8.27 -5.59 10.37
C LYS A 36 9.08 -5.89 9.11
N LYS A 37 8.84 -7.02 8.42
CA LYS A 37 9.52 -7.34 7.14
C LYS A 37 9.18 -6.39 6.00
N LEU A 38 8.06 -5.67 6.12
CA LEU A 38 7.62 -4.69 5.13
C LEU A 38 8.22 -3.31 5.37
N LEU A 39 8.75 -3.03 6.56
CA LEU A 39 9.34 -1.74 6.89
C LEU A 39 10.43 -1.38 5.88
N TYR A 40 10.54 -0.08 5.60
CA TYR A 40 11.44 0.54 4.64
C TYR A 40 11.20 0.15 3.18
N ARG A 41 10.12 -0.58 2.87
CA ARG A 41 9.72 -0.85 1.48
C ARG A 41 8.82 0.23 0.93
N ARG A 42 8.88 0.43 -0.39
CA ARG A 42 7.92 1.28 -1.09
C ARG A 42 6.55 0.63 -1.08
N MET A 43 5.54 1.40 -0.68
CA MET A 43 4.15 0.99 -0.67
C MET A 43 3.28 2.01 -1.40
N LEU A 44 2.37 1.50 -2.23
CA LEU A 44 1.33 2.27 -2.89
C LEU A 44 -0.01 2.02 -2.19
N PHE A 45 -0.58 3.06 -1.61
CA PHE A 45 -1.88 3.03 -0.94
C PHE A 45 -2.92 3.79 -1.74
N GLY A 46 -4.10 3.19 -1.88
CA GLY A 46 -5.29 3.85 -2.41
C GLY A 46 -6.28 4.10 -1.29
N THR A 47 -6.73 5.35 -1.16
CA THR A 47 -7.77 5.74 -0.20
C THR A 47 -9.17 5.58 -0.79
N SER A 48 -10.18 5.68 0.07
CA SER A 48 -11.59 5.62 -0.35
C SER A 48 -12.00 6.75 -1.28
N ASP A 49 -11.34 7.91 -1.19
CA ASP A 49 -11.59 9.09 -1.99
C ASP A 49 -10.68 9.21 -3.23
N GLU A 50 -10.26 8.07 -3.77
CA GLU A 50 -9.55 7.96 -5.05
C GLU A 50 -8.18 8.67 -5.10
N ARG A 51 -7.59 8.96 -3.94
CA ARG A 51 -6.22 9.45 -3.84
C ARG A 51 -5.28 8.26 -3.71
N PHE A 52 -4.10 8.42 -4.30
CA PHE A 52 -3.05 7.42 -4.20
C PHE A 52 -1.82 8.02 -3.56
N PHE A 53 -1.15 7.24 -2.70
CA PHE A 53 0.05 7.65 -1.99
C PHE A 53 1.11 6.60 -2.21
N LEU A 54 2.27 7.01 -2.70
CA LEU A 54 3.44 6.15 -2.83
C LEU A 54 4.52 6.65 -1.88
N GLY A 55 4.95 5.83 -0.94
CA GLY A 55 6.00 6.22 0.00
C GLY A 55 6.70 5.02 0.60
N THR A 56 7.73 5.30 1.39
CA THR A 56 8.48 4.29 2.12
C THR A 56 7.76 3.97 3.43
N PHE A 57 7.43 2.71 3.67
CA PHE A 57 6.72 2.29 4.87
C PHE A 57 7.61 2.39 6.10
N TYR A 58 7.40 3.41 6.92
CA TYR A 58 8.31 3.75 8.01
C TYR A 58 7.88 3.12 9.33
N TYR A 59 6.58 3.14 9.62
CA TYR A 59 6.08 2.67 10.90
C TYR A 59 4.61 2.24 10.81
N ASN A 60 4.21 1.34 11.71
CA ASN A 60 2.81 0.98 11.89
C ASN A 60 2.50 0.80 13.39
N ASP A 61 1.38 1.36 13.82
CA ASP A 61 0.91 1.21 15.19
C ASP A 61 0.06 -0.06 15.39
N LYS A 62 -0.37 -0.30 16.62
CA LYS A 62 -1.21 -1.46 17.00
C LYS A 62 -2.63 -1.39 16.40
N GLN A 63 -3.13 -0.19 16.11
CA GLN A 63 -4.45 0.04 15.53
C GLN A 63 -4.42 -0.16 14.01
N GLY A 64 -3.23 -0.20 13.42
CA GLY A 64 -3.02 -0.37 12.00
C GLY A 64 -2.84 0.91 11.22
N ASN A 65 -2.63 2.04 11.89
CA ASN A 65 -2.29 3.28 11.22
C ASN A 65 -0.83 3.21 10.77
N ILE A 66 -0.57 3.74 9.57
CA ILE A 66 0.73 3.64 8.91
C ILE A 66 1.36 5.01 8.77
N ILE A 67 2.66 5.10 9.02
CA ILE A 67 3.47 6.26 8.65
C ILE A 67 4.23 5.93 7.36
N LEU A 68 4.11 6.81 6.37
CA LEU A 68 4.90 6.80 5.13
C LEU A 68 5.88 7.97 5.14
N GLN A 69 7.14 7.67 4.85
CA GLN A 69 8.19 8.64 4.51
C GLN A 69 8.27 8.86 3.00
N ASP A 70 8.79 10.01 2.59
CA ASP A 70 9.02 10.41 1.20
C ASP A 70 7.80 10.15 0.31
N ALA A 71 6.62 10.45 0.87
CA ALA A 71 5.36 10.08 0.30
C ALA A 71 4.97 11.03 -0.84
N VAL A 72 4.77 10.50 -2.04
CA VAL A 72 4.19 11.24 -3.16
C VAL A 72 2.69 10.96 -3.20
N LYS A 73 1.89 12.02 -3.12
CA LYS A 73 0.47 11.98 -3.38
C LYS A 73 0.21 12.14 -4.88
N TYR A 74 -0.63 11.29 -5.41
CA TYR A 74 -1.16 11.34 -6.76
C TYR A 74 -2.66 11.63 -6.71
N ARG A 75 -3.06 12.63 -7.50
CA ARG A 75 -4.46 12.99 -7.73
C ARG A 75 -4.73 12.97 -9.23
N SER A 76 -5.81 12.29 -9.61
CA SER A 76 -6.29 12.35 -10.99
C SER A 76 -6.86 13.75 -11.26
N THR A 77 -6.42 14.42 -12.32
CA THR A 77 -6.93 15.76 -12.67
C THR A 77 -8.14 15.72 -13.60
N ARG A 78 -8.44 14.57 -14.24
CA ARG A 78 -9.66 14.38 -15.06
C ARG A 78 -10.23 12.96 -14.91
N ARG A 79 -11.55 12.82 -15.13
CA ARG A 79 -12.27 11.53 -15.12
C ARG A 79 -12.01 10.66 -16.37
N SER A 80 -11.26 11.15 -17.35
CA SER A 80 -11.00 10.49 -18.64
C SER A 80 -9.52 10.10 -18.80
N ALA A 81 -9.24 8.93 -19.39
CA ALA A 81 -7.87 8.45 -19.61
C ALA A 81 -7.23 9.09 -20.86
N PRO A 82 -5.91 9.33 -20.90
CA PRO A 82 -4.99 9.45 -19.78
C PRO A 82 -5.02 10.90 -19.26
N SER A 83 -5.42 11.12 -18.01
CA SER A 83 -5.42 12.48 -17.44
C SER A 83 -4.03 12.85 -16.90
N PRO A 84 -3.62 14.12 -17.00
CA PRO A 84 -2.40 14.59 -16.36
C PRO A 84 -2.45 14.26 -14.86
N MET A 85 -1.38 13.67 -14.31
CA MET A 85 -1.31 13.35 -12.89
C MET A 85 -0.74 14.55 -12.14
N GLU A 86 -1.49 15.07 -11.17
CA GLU A 86 -0.91 16.01 -10.21
C GLU A 86 -0.11 15.20 -9.19
N GLN A 87 1.19 15.49 -9.10
CA GLN A 87 2.10 14.90 -8.13
C GLN A 87 2.43 15.93 -7.06
N ARG A 88 2.26 15.54 -5.79
CA ARG A 88 2.67 16.39 -4.67
C ARG A 88 3.55 15.58 -3.73
N VAL A 89 4.80 16.01 -3.59
CA VAL A 89 5.72 15.44 -2.61
C VAL A 89 5.27 15.84 -1.20
N LEU A 90 5.18 14.85 -0.33
CA LEU A 90 4.90 14.95 1.10
C LEU A 90 6.07 14.27 1.82
N CYS A 91 6.59 14.87 2.88
CA CYS A 91 7.75 14.32 3.57
C CYS A 91 7.38 13.13 4.46
N LEU A 92 6.43 13.33 5.37
CA LEU A 92 5.98 12.33 6.34
C LEU A 92 4.47 12.42 6.47
N ILE A 93 3.77 11.31 6.27
CA ILE A 93 2.30 11.28 6.37
C ILE A 93 1.81 10.10 7.18
N LEU A 94 0.73 10.34 7.92
CA LEU A 94 -0.08 9.31 8.55
C LEU A 94 -1.19 8.88 7.59
N ILE A 95 -1.28 7.58 7.33
CA ILE A 95 -2.41 6.95 6.65
C ILE A 95 -3.23 6.20 7.70
N PRO A 96 -4.39 6.75 8.11
CA PRO A 96 -5.27 6.09 9.07
C PRO A 96 -5.79 4.77 8.52
N TYR A 97 -5.92 3.76 9.39
CA TYR A 97 -6.47 2.45 9.03
C TYR A 97 -7.83 2.57 8.33
N SER A 98 -8.70 3.45 8.84
CA SER A 98 -10.07 3.68 8.38
C SER A 98 -10.17 4.18 6.94
N CYS A 99 -9.15 4.86 6.43
CA CYS A 99 -9.16 5.43 5.07
C CYS A 99 -8.57 4.48 4.02
N ARG A 100 -7.96 3.36 4.42
CA ARG A 100 -7.29 2.44 3.49
C ARG A 100 -8.30 1.54 2.78
N LYS A 101 -8.47 1.75 1.48
CA LYS A 101 -9.27 0.85 0.63
C LYS A 101 -8.40 -0.24 0.01
N THR A 102 -7.19 0.12 -0.43
CA THR A 102 -6.23 -0.81 -1.03
C THR A 102 -4.80 -0.48 -0.61
N GLY A 103 -3.97 -1.50 -0.47
CA GLY A 103 -2.54 -1.37 -0.22
C GLY A 103 -1.77 -2.28 -1.16
N HIS A 104 -0.62 -1.81 -1.61
CA HIS A 104 0.28 -2.57 -2.45
C HIS A 104 1.72 -2.35 -1.98
N VAL A 105 2.53 -3.40 -1.99
CA VAL A 105 3.94 -3.39 -1.56
C VAL A 105 4.81 -3.71 -2.75
N ASP A 106 5.92 -3.02 -2.89
CA ASP A 106 7.01 -3.40 -3.80
C ASP A 106 7.65 -4.70 -3.29
N SER A 107 7.44 -5.80 -4.01
CA SER A 107 7.82 -7.15 -3.57
C SER A 107 8.19 -8.03 -4.76
N SER A 108 9.16 -8.91 -4.53
CA SER A 108 9.54 -9.93 -5.52
C SER A 108 8.50 -11.06 -5.58
N ILE A 109 8.51 -11.83 -6.68
CA ILE A 109 7.61 -12.97 -6.89
C ILE A 109 7.78 -14.04 -5.79
N ASN A 110 9.01 -14.26 -5.31
CA ASN A 110 9.30 -15.26 -4.28
C ASN A 110 8.70 -14.86 -2.92
N GLU A 111 8.80 -13.58 -2.57
CA GLU A 111 8.16 -13.05 -1.36
C GLU A 111 6.64 -13.07 -1.46
N LEU A 112 6.09 -12.83 -2.66
CA LEU A 112 4.66 -12.95 -2.92
C LEU A 112 4.15 -14.38 -2.65
N LEU A 113 4.87 -15.40 -3.10
CA LEU A 113 4.50 -16.81 -2.87
C LEU A 113 4.51 -17.15 -1.37
N TYR A 114 5.53 -16.68 -0.65
CA TYR A 114 5.61 -16.82 0.80
C TYR A 114 4.47 -16.10 1.53
N LEU A 115 4.12 -14.88 1.12
CA LEU A 115 3.03 -14.12 1.73
C LEU A 115 1.64 -14.69 1.40
N ARG A 116 1.48 -15.35 0.24
CA ARG A 116 0.24 -16.05 -0.14
C ARG A 116 0.07 -17.37 0.61
N SER A 117 1.10 -18.20 0.73
CA SER A 117 0.99 -19.49 1.42
C SER A 117 0.62 -19.34 2.90
N LEU A 118 1.06 -18.24 3.54
CA LEU A 118 0.70 -17.90 4.91
C LEU A 118 -0.78 -17.47 5.09
N ARG A 119 -1.44 -17.05 4.00
CA ARG A 119 -2.87 -16.75 4.01
C ARG A 119 -3.71 -18.03 3.97
N GLU A 120 -3.20 -19.08 3.32
CA GLU A 120 -3.88 -20.36 3.15
C GLU A 120 -3.81 -21.23 4.42
N GLN A 121 -2.83 -21.03 5.30
CA GLN A 121 -2.77 -21.68 6.62
C GLN A 121 -3.80 -21.17 7.65
N LYS A 122 -4.77 -20.34 7.25
CA LYS A 122 -5.84 -19.83 8.12
C LYS A 122 -7.24 -20.25 7.64
N SER A 123 -7.33 -21.30 6.80
CA SER A 123 -8.60 -21.96 6.46
C SER A 123 -8.78 -23.25 7.24
#